data_AF-A0A067T023-F1
#
_entry.id   AF-A0A067T023-F1
#
_cell.length_a   1.000
_cell.length_b   1.000
_cell.length_c   1.000
_cell.angle_alpha   90.00
_cell.angle_beta   90.00
_cell.angle_gamma   90.00
#
_symmetry.space_group_name_H-M   'P 1'
#
loop_
_entity.id
_entity.type
_entity.pdbx_description
1 polymer ?
#
loop_
_entity_poly.entity_id
_entity_poly.type
_entity_poly.pdbx_seq_one_letter_code
_entity_poly.pdbx_strand_id
1 'polypeptide(L)'
;MSSVSPSDAAAAATALLMELLKEGLIGPLVTYADVAASTVFAYDWLITLSMEIELIWRSRWNFIKILFLLQRYLPFLDTCFLELYRQLAFLTVKQCQRVPFYYGFLYITGFVLSEALLGIRVWALWNREKRLSILLPIVFVAIWVPIYYAMYKYVDSLKYAQEPFSGFRGCFIIEAKEYLIWAWVGLLLWNFVTLSLTLIHGIRSYRSGITSRLASVIYRDGAYYYLYLFIFSILNIFFTATLQPAKRVVLLSLERCLHSVFASRVLLHMRAQVKQPNIAGIEMGSGTGTGTQVQTIGSMKTQAQQVQSTNRDVVHVQSLSYEMKDLEKR
;
A
#
# COMPACT_ATOMS: atom_id res chain seq x y z
N MET A 1 45.27 29.82 -22.61
CA MET A 1 44.71 28.46 -22.72
C MET A 1 45.44 27.60 -21.71
N SER A 2 44.84 27.38 -20.53
CA SER A 2 45.45 26.61 -19.44
C SER A 2 45.48 25.13 -19.83
N SER A 3 46.68 24.60 -20.04
CA SER A 3 46.95 23.18 -20.26
C SER A 3 46.53 22.39 -19.01
N VAL A 4 45.48 21.56 -19.15
CA VAL A 4 45.10 20.58 -18.12
C VAL A 4 46.28 19.65 -17.90
N SER A 5 46.75 19.52 -16.65
CA SER A 5 47.92 18.70 -16.35
C SER A 5 47.60 17.21 -16.54
N PRO A 6 48.54 16.37 -17.01
CA PRO A 6 48.32 14.93 -17.17
C PRO A 6 47.89 14.23 -15.86
N SER A 7 48.27 14.77 -14.70
CA SER A 7 47.86 14.29 -13.38
C SER A 7 46.39 14.55 -13.06
N ASP A 8 45.82 15.68 -13.51
CA ASP A 8 44.40 16.00 -13.29
C ASP A 8 43.50 15.11 -14.14
N ALA A 9 43.93 14.81 -15.38
CA ALA A 9 43.23 13.88 -16.27
C ALA A 9 43.27 12.43 -15.75
N ALA A 10 44.42 11.99 -15.22
CA ALA A 10 44.59 10.68 -14.62
C ALA A 10 43.76 10.51 -13.33
N ALA A 11 43.70 11.55 -12.48
CA ALA A 11 42.87 11.59 -11.29
C ALA A 11 41.37 11.56 -11.62
N ALA A 12 40.94 12.32 -12.63
CA ALA A 12 39.57 12.28 -13.13
C ALA A 12 39.21 10.90 -13.70
N ALA A 13 40.12 10.26 -14.44
CA ALA A 13 39.91 8.92 -14.99
C ALA A 13 39.84 7.84 -13.90
N THR A 14 40.66 7.92 -12.84
CA THR A 14 40.61 6.98 -11.71
C THR A 14 39.36 7.19 -10.84
N ALA A 15 38.93 8.43 -10.65
CA ALA A 15 37.66 8.74 -9.99
C ALA A 15 36.47 8.17 -10.77
N LEU A 16 36.46 8.38 -12.10
CA LEU A 16 35.45 7.82 -13.00
C LEU A 16 35.45 6.28 -12.96
N LEU A 17 36.63 5.65 -12.96
CA LEU A 17 36.76 4.19 -12.89
C LEU A 17 36.25 3.62 -11.55
N MET A 18 36.53 4.31 -10.44
CA MET A 18 36.00 3.96 -9.12
C MET A 18 34.48 4.13 -9.04
N GLU A 19 33.92 5.17 -9.65
CA GLU A 19 32.46 5.36 -9.76
C GLU A 19 31.83 4.23 -10.57
N LEU A 20 32.39 3.91 -11.75
CA LEU A 20 31.92 2.81 -12.60
C LEU A 20 32.00 1.46 -11.90
N LEU A 21 33.04 1.20 -11.11
CA LEU A 21 33.16 -0.03 -10.31
C LEU A 21 32.13 -0.09 -9.17
N LYS A 22 31.88 1.04 -8.49
CA LYS A 22 30.84 1.12 -7.46
C LYS A 22 29.45 0.94 -8.05
N GLU A 23 29.17 1.51 -9.21
CA GLU A 23 27.87 1.36 -9.86
C GLU A 23 27.69 -0.01 -10.52
N GLY A 24 28.77 -0.62 -11.04
CA GLY A 24 28.77 -2.00 -11.52
C GLY A 24 28.49 -3.05 -10.44
N LEU A 25 28.94 -2.80 -9.19
CA LEU A 25 28.66 -3.68 -8.06
C LEU A 25 27.26 -3.45 -7.45
N ILE A 26 26.66 -2.26 -7.64
CA ILE A 26 25.47 -1.81 -6.91
C ILE A 26 24.20 -1.73 -7.79
N GLY A 27 24.32 -1.61 -9.11
CA GLY A 27 23.20 -1.81 -10.06
C GLY A 27 22.43 -3.15 -9.88
N PRO A 28 23.09 -4.27 -9.52
CA PRO A 28 22.41 -5.50 -9.18
C PRO A 28 21.47 -5.37 -7.98
N LEU A 29 21.78 -4.53 -6.97
CA LEU A 29 20.98 -4.44 -5.75
C LEU A 29 19.57 -3.90 -6.03
N VAL A 30 19.45 -2.82 -6.81
CA VAL A 30 18.15 -2.26 -7.19
C VAL A 30 17.38 -3.25 -8.04
N THR A 31 18.06 -3.88 -9.01
CA THR A 31 17.46 -4.91 -9.87
C THR A 31 16.94 -6.11 -9.05
N TYR A 32 17.73 -6.60 -8.08
CA TYR A 32 17.30 -7.68 -7.18
C TYR A 32 16.12 -7.26 -6.30
N ALA A 33 16.11 -6.02 -5.81
CA ALA A 33 14.99 -5.49 -5.05
C ALA A 33 13.70 -5.41 -5.89
N ASP A 34 13.78 -4.96 -7.15
CA ASP A 34 12.65 -4.90 -8.07
C ASP A 34 12.10 -6.28 -8.43
N VAL A 35 13.00 -7.25 -8.68
CA VAL A 35 12.63 -8.65 -8.92
C VAL A 35 11.99 -9.27 -7.68
N ALA A 36 12.55 -9.02 -6.49
CA ALA A 36 11.98 -9.48 -5.23
C ALA A 36 10.59 -8.87 -4.98
N ALA A 37 10.43 -7.56 -5.20
CA ALA A 37 9.15 -6.87 -5.07
C ALA A 37 8.09 -7.44 -6.02
N SER A 38 8.46 -7.67 -7.28
CA SER A 38 7.58 -8.31 -8.29
C SER A 38 7.18 -9.72 -7.87
N THR A 39 8.13 -10.50 -7.35
CA THR A 39 7.89 -11.88 -6.90
C THR A 39 6.96 -11.92 -5.69
N VAL A 40 7.19 -11.07 -4.69
CA VAL A 40 6.33 -10.96 -3.50
C VAL A 40 4.91 -10.56 -3.90
N PHE A 41 4.76 -9.59 -4.79
CA PHE A 41 3.47 -9.18 -5.31
C PHE A 41 2.75 -10.30 -6.08
N ALA A 42 3.43 -10.97 -7.00
CA ALA A 42 2.86 -12.08 -7.77
C ALA A 42 2.44 -13.24 -6.86
N TYR A 43 3.27 -13.57 -5.86
CA TYR A 43 2.95 -14.58 -4.86
C TYR A 43 1.70 -14.20 -4.06
N ASP A 44 1.62 -12.97 -3.55
CA ASP A 44 0.44 -12.48 -2.85
C ASP A 44 -0.81 -12.55 -3.72
N TRP A 45 -0.69 -12.13 -4.98
CA TRP A 45 -1.78 -12.16 -5.94
C TRP A 45 -2.32 -13.58 -6.15
N LEU A 46 -1.45 -14.57 -6.35
CA LEU A 46 -1.84 -15.98 -6.53
C LEU A 46 -2.58 -16.54 -5.32
N ILE A 47 -2.07 -16.33 -4.10
CA ILE A 47 -2.67 -16.93 -2.89
C ILE A 47 -3.98 -16.28 -2.47
N THR A 48 -4.26 -15.06 -2.95
CA THR A 48 -5.50 -14.33 -2.63
C THR A 48 -6.51 -14.31 -3.78
N LEU A 49 -6.15 -14.88 -4.95
CA LEU A 49 -6.99 -14.93 -6.15
C LEU A 49 -8.32 -15.65 -5.91
N SER A 50 -8.32 -16.74 -5.13
CA SER A 50 -9.55 -17.48 -4.80
C SER A 50 -10.57 -16.61 -4.06
N MET A 51 -10.11 -15.88 -3.04
CA MET A 51 -10.92 -14.90 -2.29
C MET A 51 -11.37 -13.75 -3.19
N GLU A 52 -10.51 -13.29 -4.09
CA GLU A 52 -10.83 -12.22 -5.03
C GLU A 52 -11.99 -12.62 -5.95
N ILE A 53 -11.92 -13.81 -6.56
CA ILE A 53 -12.97 -14.34 -7.44
C ILE A 53 -14.30 -14.44 -6.69
N GLU A 54 -14.26 -14.93 -5.44
CA GLU A 54 -15.46 -15.14 -4.64
C GLU A 54 -16.10 -13.84 -4.15
N LEU A 55 -15.29 -12.86 -3.71
CA LEU A 55 -15.74 -11.67 -2.97
C LEU A 55 -15.85 -10.40 -3.84
N ILE A 56 -15.08 -10.32 -4.93
CA ILE A 56 -15.00 -9.14 -5.79
C ILE A 56 -15.64 -9.40 -7.14
N TRP A 57 -15.22 -10.48 -7.83
CA TRP A 57 -15.67 -10.72 -9.21
C TRP A 57 -17.17 -10.99 -9.30
N ARG A 58 -17.71 -11.79 -8.37
CA ARG A 58 -19.15 -12.09 -8.26
C ARG A 58 -20.01 -10.94 -7.71
N SER A 59 -19.40 -9.91 -7.12
CA SER A 59 -20.10 -8.72 -6.62
C SER A 59 -20.48 -7.78 -7.78
N ARG A 60 -21.52 -6.96 -7.58
CA ARG A 60 -21.98 -5.96 -8.55
C ARG A 60 -20.90 -4.92 -8.84
N TRP A 61 -20.96 -4.32 -10.02
CA TRP A 61 -20.09 -3.21 -10.38
C TRP A 61 -20.46 -1.97 -9.57
N ASN A 62 -19.46 -1.38 -8.91
CA ASN A 62 -19.55 -0.14 -8.15
C ASN A 62 -18.18 0.54 -8.15
N PHE A 63 -18.13 1.77 -7.65
CA PHE A 63 -16.91 2.58 -7.58
C PHE A 63 -15.76 1.87 -6.85
N ILE A 64 -16.03 1.23 -5.70
CA ILE A 64 -15.01 0.54 -4.91
C ILE A 64 -14.44 -0.67 -5.65
N LYS A 65 -15.27 -1.41 -6.39
CA LYS A 65 -14.81 -2.53 -7.22
C LYS A 65 -13.86 -2.06 -8.31
N ILE A 66 -14.20 -0.97 -9.00
CA ILE A 66 -13.33 -0.39 -10.05
C ILE A 66 -12.01 0.05 -9.43
N LEU A 67 -12.06 0.81 -8.33
CA LEU A 67 -10.86 1.29 -7.65
C LEU A 67 -9.96 0.13 -7.18
N PHE A 68 -10.56 -0.91 -6.60
CA PHE A 68 -9.85 -2.12 -6.18
C PHE A 68 -9.17 -2.81 -7.36
N LEU A 69 -9.86 -3.02 -8.48
CA LEU A 69 -9.29 -3.70 -9.65
C LEU A 69 -8.15 -2.88 -10.25
N LEU A 70 -8.31 -1.55 -10.40
CA LEU A 70 -7.25 -0.70 -10.94
C LEU A 70 -5.99 -0.76 -10.06
N GLN A 71 -6.10 -0.53 -8.76
CA GLN A 71 -4.93 -0.55 -7.88
C GLN A 71 -4.31 -1.95 -7.73
N ARG A 72 -5.10 -3.02 -7.93
CA ARG A 72 -4.68 -4.42 -7.79
C ARG A 72 -3.85 -4.88 -8.98
N TYR A 73 -4.25 -4.51 -10.19
CA TYR A 73 -3.62 -5.00 -11.42
C TYR A 73 -2.55 -4.05 -11.97
N LEU A 74 -2.50 -2.79 -11.54
CA LEU A 74 -1.45 -1.85 -11.94
C LEU A 74 -0.01 -2.33 -11.68
N PRO A 75 0.32 -2.99 -10.56
CA PRO A 75 1.69 -3.50 -10.31
C PRO A 75 2.20 -4.49 -11.37
N PHE A 76 1.33 -5.22 -12.05
CA PHE A 76 1.75 -6.06 -13.18
C PHE A 76 2.28 -5.24 -14.35
N LEU A 77 1.66 -4.09 -14.63
CA LEU A 77 2.07 -3.21 -15.71
C LEU A 77 3.28 -2.36 -15.30
N ASP A 78 3.21 -1.72 -14.13
CA ASP A 78 4.20 -0.74 -13.73
C ASP A 78 5.49 -1.41 -13.19
N THR A 79 5.40 -2.26 -12.16
CA THR A 79 6.56 -2.92 -11.54
C THR A 79 7.01 -4.15 -12.31
N CYS A 80 6.12 -5.11 -12.57
CA CYS A 80 6.53 -6.40 -13.15
C CYS A 80 6.90 -6.29 -14.63
N PHE A 81 6.29 -5.37 -15.38
CA PHE A 81 6.56 -5.21 -16.80
C PHE A 81 7.48 -4.03 -17.09
N LEU A 82 7.04 -2.79 -16.85
CA LEU A 82 7.81 -1.61 -17.27
C LEU A 82 9.12 -1.43 -16.49
N GLU A 83 9.11 -1.60 -15.17
CA GLU A 83 10.31 -1.44 -14.35
C GLU A 83 11.32 -2.57 -14.59
N LEU A 84 10.89 -3.83 -14.64
CA LEU A 84 11.78 -4.93 -15.02
C LEU A 84 12.29 -4.80 -16.46
N TYR A 85 11.47 -4.31 -17.39
CA TYR A 85 11.93 -3.98 -18.74
C TYR A 85 13.02 -2.90 -18.71
N ARG A 86 12.84 -1.84 -17.92
CA ARG A 86 13.85 -0.79 -17.73
C ARG A 86 15.15 -1.32 -17.12
N GLN A 87 15.12 -2.33 -16.27
CA GLN A 87 16.31 -2.86 -15.60
C GLN A 87 17.03 -3.93 -16.44
N LEU A 88 16.28 -4.79 -17.14
CA LEU A 88 16.82 -6.02 -17.74
C LEU A 88 17.00 -5.94 -19.26
N ALA A 89 16.36 -4.99 -19.94
CA ALA A 89 16.45 -4.87 -21.39
C ALA A 89 17.69 -4.06 -21.84
N PHE A 90 18.05 -4.21 -23.11
CA PHE A 90 18.95 -3.31 -23.79
C PHE A 90 18.16 -2.10 -24.28
N LEU A 91 18.40 -0.93 -23.69
CA LEU A 91 17.65 0.29 -23.98
C LEU A 91 18.53 1.35 -24.64
N THR A 92 17.94 2.05 -25.60
CA THR A 92 18.52 3.29 -26.14
C THR A 92 18.32 4.44 -25.14
N VAL A 93 19.13 5.50 -25.25
CA VAL A 93 19.01 6.71 -24.42
C VAL A 93 17.59 7.31 -24.47
N LYS A 94 16.94 7.29 -25.63
CA LYS A 94 15.55 7.77 -25.79
C LYS A 94 14.55 6.93 -24.98
N GLN A 95 14.74 5.61 -24.95
CA GLN A 95 13.90 4.72 -24.14
C GLN A 95 14.17 4.92 -22.65
N CYS A 96 15.42 5.18 -22.26
CA CYS A 96 15.76 5.53 -20.89
C CYS A 96 15.16 6.85 -20.39
N GLN A 97 14.72 7.74 -21.28
CA GLN A 97 13.95 8.93 -20.90
C GLN A 97 12.44 8.65 -20.85
N ARG A 98 11.93 7.90 -21.83
CA ARG A 98 10.49 7.65 -21.98
C ARG A 98 9.94 6.63 -20.99
N VAL A 99 10.63 5.52 -20.79
CA VAL A 99 10.15 4.45 -19.89
C VAL A 99 9.99 4.98 -18.46
N PRO A 100 10.96 5.74 -17.90
CA PRO A 100 10.82 6.35 -16.57
C PRO A 100 9.71 7.36 -16.40
N PHE A 101 9.40 8.10 -17.47
CA PHE A 101 8.21 8.92 -17.50
C PHE A 101 6.96 8.07 -17.31
N TYR A 102 6.72 7.06 -18.16
CA TYR A 102 5.49 6.29 -18.09
C TYR A 102 5.36 5.47 -16.80
N TYR A 103 6.37 4.70 -16.39
CA TYR A 103 6.25 3.90 -15.18
C TYR A 103 6.18 4.78 -13.92
N GLY A 104 6.88 5.92 -13.89
CA GLY A 104 6.84 6.85 -12.78
C GLY A 104 5.43 7.41 -12.52
N PHE A 105 4.73 7.83 -13.58
CA PHE A 105 3.34 8.26 -13.48
C PHE A 105 2.39 7.12 -13.08
N LEU A 106 2.62 5.91 -13.60
CA LEU A 106 1.85 4.73 -13.20
C LEU A 106 2.08 4.37 -11.73
N TYR A 107 3.30 4.49 -11.21
CA TYR A 107 3.63 4.27 -9.80
C TYR A 107 2.84 5.22 -8.91
N ILE A 108 2.92 6.54 -9.18
CA ILE A 108 2.18 7.54 -8.40
C ILE A 108 0.68 7.27 -8.50
N THR A 109 0.16 6.97 -9.70
CA THR A 109 -1.25 6.62 -9.89
C THR A 109 -1.62 5.39 -9.05
N GLY A 110 -0.78 4.37 -9.03
CA GLY A 110 -0.96 3.18 -8.22
C GLY A 110 -1.02 3.47 -6.72
N PHE A 111 -0.09 4.28 -6.20
CA PHE A 111 -0.12 4.72 -4.81
C PHE A 111 -1.39 5.51 -4.49
N VAL A 112 -1.78 6.47 -5.34
CA VAL A 112 -3.01 7.26 -5.21
C VAL A 112 -4.23 6.34 -5.09
N LEU A 113 -4.34 5.33 -5.96
CA LEU A 113 -5.51 4.44 -5.95
C LEU A 113 -5.54 3.52 -4.72
N SER A 114 -4.39 2.99 -4.30
CA SER A 114 -4.29 2.20 -3.07
C SER A 114 -4.61 3.04 -1.83
N GLU A 115 -4.08 4.27 -1.76
CA GLU A 115 -4.31 5.18 -0.64
C GLU A 115 -5.73 5.77 -0.61
N ALA A 116 -6.35 5.99 -1.76
CA ALA A 116 -7.76 6.34 -1.85
C ALA A 116 -8.64 5.21 -1.28
N LEU A 117 -8.33 3.95 -1.60
CA LEU A 117 -9.06 2.80 -1.09
C LEU A 117 -8.95 2.69 0.44
N LEU A 118 -7.74 2.89 0.97
CA LEU A 118 -7.51 2.94 2.41
C LEU A 118 -8.20 4.14 3.09
N GLY A 119 -8.18 5.31 2.46
CA GLY A 119 -8.92 6.50 2.93
C GLY A 119 -10.43 6.27 3.00
N ILE A 120 -11.03 5.67 1.96
CA ILE A 120 -12.46 5.32 1.94
C ILE A 120 -12.79 4.37 3.10
N ARG A 121 -11.91 3.43 3.42
CA ARG A 121 -12.07 2.56 4.59
C ARG A 121 -12.10 3.35 5.89
N VAL A 122 -11.18 4.30 6.09
CA VAL A 122 -11.18 5.15 7.29
C VAL A 122 -12.48 5.93 7.43
N TRP A 123 -12.99 6.47 6.31
CA TRP A 123 -14.29 7.13 6.29
C TRP A 123 -15.45 6.19 6.66
N ALA A 124 -15.43 4.94 6.19
CA ALA A 124 -16.42 3.94 6.54
C ALA A 124 -16.36 3.55 8.04
N LEU A 125 -15.15 3.46 8.63
CA LEU A 125 -14.99 3.20 10.07
C LEU A 125 -15.63 4.29 10.93
N TRP A 126 -15.56 5.55 10.48
CA TRP A 126 -16.16 6.69 11.17
C TRP A 126 -17.66 6.87 10.89
N ASN A 127 -18.37 5.79 10.55
CA ASN A 127 -19.81 5.79 10.32
C ASN A 127 -20.27 6.89 9.33
N ARG A 128 -19.43 7.17 8.32
CA ARG A 128 -19.67 8.18 7.28
C ARG A 128 -19.98 9.58 7.81
N GLU A 129 -19.27 10.00 8.86
CA GLU A 129 -19.44 11.35 9.38
C GLU A 129 -19.34 12.39 8.24
N LYS A 130 -20.36 13.27 8.13
CA LYS A 130 -20.45 14.26 7.05
C LYS A 130 -19.20 15.15 6.96
N ARG A 131 -18.58 15.45 8.10
CA ARG A 131 -17.33 16.23 8.17
C ARG A 131 -16.18 15.53 7.45
N LEU A 132 -15.97 14.24 7.73
CA LEU A 132 -14.92 13.44 7.09
C LEU A 132 -15.21 13.18 5.61
N SER A 133 -16.48 13.14 5.22
CA SER A 133 -16.90 13.00 3.82
C SER A 133 -16.41 14.15 2.93
N ILE A 134 -16.20 15.33 3.51
CA ILE A 134 -15.73 16.54 2.79
C ILE A 134 -14.24 16.79 3.08
N LEU A 135 -13.82 16.68 4.34
CA LEU A 135 -12.46 16.97 4.76
C LEU A 135 -11.45 15.99 4.15
N LEU A 136 -11.76 14.69 4.13
CA LEU A 136 -10.81 13.66 3.72
C LEU A 136 -10.45 13.78 2.22
N PRO A 137 -11.40 13.96 1.28
CA PRO A 137 -11.05 14.23 -0.11
C PRO A 137 -10.28 15.54 -0.32
N ILE A 138 -10.59 16.60 0.42
CA ILE A 138 -9.87 17.88 0.32
C ILE A 138 -8.40 17.69 0.70
N VAL A 139 -8.14 17.05 1.85
CA VAL A 139 -6.79 16.76 2.32
C VAL A 139 -6.07 15.82 1.35
N PHE A 140 -6.77 14.83 0.81
CA PHE A 140 -6.23 13.91 -0.19
C PHE A 140 -5.73 14.68 -1.43
N VAL A 141 -6.57 15.52 -2.03
CA VAL A 141 -6.19 16.32 -3.21
C VAL A 141 -5.06 17.29 -2.89
N ALA A 142 -5.12 17.95 -1.72
CA ALA A 142 -4.09 18.89 -1.29
C ALA A 142 -2.70 18.25 -1.13
N ILE A 143 -2.64 16.95 -0.80
CA ILE A 143 -1.39 16.20 -0.68
C ILE A 143 -0.96 15.63 -2.04
N TRP A 144 -1.88 14.97 -2.76
CA TRP A 144 -1.52 14.22 -3.97
C TRP A 144 -1.22 15.08 -5.19
N VAL A 145 -1.83 16.26 -5.32
CA VAL A 145 -1.53 17.17 -6.44
C VAL A 145 -0.07 17.66 -6.40
N PRO A 146 0.46 18.15 -5.27
CA PRO A 146 1.89 18.44 -5.14
C PRO A 146 2.79 17.23 -5.39
N ILE A 147 2.39 16.02 -5.00
CA ILE A 147 3.16 14.78 -5.25
C ILE A 147 3.29 14.52 -6.75
N TYR A 148 2.20 14.63 -7.53
CA TYR A 148 2.27 14.50 -8.99
C TYR A 148 3.22 15.52 -9.61
N TYR A 149 3.15 16.77 -9.15
CA TYR A 149 4.06 17.81 -9.63
C TYR A 149 5.53 17.51 -9.26
N ALA A 150 5.79 17.09 -8.02
CA ALA A 150 7.12 16.70 -7.58
C ALA A 150 7.67 15.52 -8.40
N MET A 151 6.83 14.53 -8.72
CA MET A 151 7.22 13.41 -9.56
C MET A 151 7.54 13.85 -10.99
N TYR A 152 6.71 14.72 -11.59
CA TYR A 152 7.00 15.30 -12.90
C TYR A 152 8.37 15.99 -12.91
N LYS A 153 8.64 16.85 -11.91
CA LYS A 153 9.93 17.55 -11.78
C LYS A 153 11.09 16.60 -11.50
N TYR A 154 10.87 15.51 -10.77
CA TYR A 154 11.87 14.47 -10.54
C TYR A 154 12.26 13.80 -11.85
N VAL A 155 11.28 13.26 -12.60
CA VAL A 155 11.57 12.56 -13.86
C VAL A 155 12.17 13.48 -14.91
N ASP A 156 11.67 14.71 -15.04
CA ASP A 156 12.21 15.73 -15.94
C ASP A 156 13.67 16.11 -15.59
N SER A 157 14.07 15.95 -14.33
CA SER A 157 15.43 16.22 -13.90
C SER A 157 16.43 15.09 -14.16
N LEU A 158 15.96 13.89 -14.53
CA LEU A 158 16.82 12.72 -14.71
C LEU A 158 17.67 12.85 -15.99
N LYS A 159 18.98 12.72 -15.83
CA LYS A 159 19.92 12.65 -16.96
C LYS A 159 20.53 11.25 -17.06
N TYR A 160 20.58 10.74 -18.29
CA TYR A 160 21.05 9.39 -18.59
C TYR A 160 22.33 9.42 -19.41
N ALA A 161 23.28 8.55 -19.09
CA ALA A 161 24.47 8.32 -19.90
C ALA A 161 24.14 7.50 -21.15
N GLN A 162 25.02 7.60 -22.16
CA GLN A 162 25.13 6.53 -23.16
C GLN A 162 25.68 5.26 -22.50
N GLU A 163 25.48 4.13 -23.19
CA GLU A 163 25.93 2.81 -22.74
C GLU A 163 27.42 2.86 -22.30
N PRO A 164 27.74 2.65 -21.01
CA PRO A 164 29.10 2.83 -20.52
C PRO A 164 30.08 1.77 -21.04
N PHE A 165 29.57 0.59 -21.42
CA PHE A 165 30.33 -0.49 -22.04
C PHE A 165 29.40 -1.39 -22.84
N SER A 166 29.90 -2.00 -23.92
CA SER A 166 29.13 -2.90 -24.79
C SER A 166 28.49 -4.05 -23.99
N GLY A 167 27.18 -4.22 -24.12
CA GLY A 167 26.39 -5.22 -23.41
C GLY A 167 25.81 -4.75 -22.07
N PHE A 168 25.85 -3.45 -21.76
CA PHE A 168 25.21 -2.92 -20.55
C PHE A 168 23.67 -3.00 -20.67
N ARG A 169 23.02 -3.46 -19.59
CA ARG A 169 21.56 -3.58 -19.51
C ARG A 169 21.00 -2.49 -18.61
N GLY A 170 19.85 -1.99 -19.00
CA GLY A 170 19.11 -0.96 -18.27
C GLY A 170 19.57 0.47 -18.55
N CYS A 171 19.29 1.36 -17.60
CA CYS A 171 19.51 2.80 -17.75
C CYS A 171 20.42 3.34 -16.65
N PHE A 172 21.45 4.08 -17.06
CA PHE A 172 22.45 4.64 -16.16
C PHE A 172 22.16 6.12 -15.87
N ILE A 173 21.84 6.44 -14.60
CA ILE A 173 21.45 7.78 -14.16
C ILE A 173 22.69 8.55 -13.70
N ILE A 174 23.03 9.65 -14.37
CA ILE A 174 24.18 10.50 -14.01
C ILE A 174 23.76 11.59 -13.02
N GLU A 175 22.58 12.17 -13.22
CA GLU A 175 22.13 13.32 -12.44
C GLU A 175 20.63 13.18 -12.14
N ALA A 176 20.26 13.52 -10.91
CA ALA A 176 18.87 13.60 -10.47
C ALA A 176 18.73 14.68 -9.39
N LYS A 177 17.71 15.54 -9.51
CA LYS A 177 17.37 16.51 -8.48
C LYS A 177 16.57 15.87 -7.35
N GLU A 178 16.57 16.50 -6.19
CA GLU A 178 15.98 15.96 -4.95
C GLU A 178 14.47 16.21 -4.83
N TYR A 179 13.73 16.15 -5.93
CA TYR A 179 12.27 16.34 -5.90
C TYR A 179 11.53 15.12 -5.33
N LEU A 180 12.12 13.92 -5.44
CA LEU A 180 11.52 12.67 -4.96
C LEU A 180 11.24 12.68 -3.45
N ILE A 181 12.03 13.41 -2.65
CA ILE A 181 11.84 13.49 -1.20
C ILE A 181 10.46 14.06 -0.83
N TRP A 182 9.95 15.02 -1.63
CA TRP A 182 8.64 15.64 -1.40
C TRP A 182 7.49 14.68 -1.67
N ALA A 183 7.66 13.75 -2.60
CA ALA A 183 6.69 12.68 -2.82
C ALA A 183 6.57 11.79 -1.58
N TRP A 184 7.71 11.41 -0.99
CA TRP A 184 7.73 10.59 0.22
C TRP A 184 7.21 11.31 1.46
N VAL A 185 7.53 12.60 1.63
CA VAL A 185 6.99 13.42 2.72
C VAL A 185 5.48 13.53 2.60
N GLY A 186 4.95 13.76 1.39
CA GLY A 186 3.51 13.79 1.15
C GLY A 186 2.83 12.44 1.46
N LEU A 187 3.42 11.34 1.02
CA LEU A 187 2.94 9.99 1.31
C LEU A 187 2.93 9.70 2.82
N LEU A 188 4.01 10.05 3.52
CA LEU A 188 4.12 9.92 4.98
C LEU A 188 3.04 10.73 5.70
N LEU A 189 2.77 11.96 5.24
CA LEU A 189 1.75 12.83 5.82
C LEU A 189 0.35 12.21 5.68
N TRP A 190 0.04 11.65 4.51
CA TRP A 190 -1.23 10.95 4.30
C TRP A 190 -1.34 9.69 5.17
N ASN A 191 -0.30 8.86 5.20
CA ASN A 191 -0.21 7.67 6.05
C ASN A 191 -0.40 8.02 7.53
N PHE A 192 0.16 9.14 7.98
CA PHE A 192 -0.03 9.64 9.34
C PHE A 192 -1.51 10.00 9.63
N VAL A 193 -2.17 10.69 8.69
CA VAL A 193 -3.59 11.06 8.82
C VAL A 193 -4.48 9.82 8.93
N THR A 194 -4.32 8.84 8.02
CA THR A 194 -5.14 7.63 8.00
C THR A 194 -4.86 6.72 9.20
N LEU A 195 -3.59 6.56 9.58
CA LEU A 195 -3.20 5.83 10.80
C LEU A 195 -3.79 6.46 12.06
N SER A 196 -3.67 7.79 12.20
CA SER A 196 -4.18 8.52 13.37
C SER A 196 -5.70 8.38 13.49
N LEU A 197 -6.44 8.58 12.40
CA LEU A 197 -7.90 8.43 12.41
C LEU A 197 -8.34 7.00 12.74
N THR A 198 -7.63 6.00 12.23
CA THR A 198 -7.89 4.58 12.51
C THR A 198 -7.62 4.26 13.98
N LEU A 199 -6.51 4.74 14.54
CA LEU A 199 -6.12 4.49 15.93
C LEU A 199 -7.05 5.20 16.92
N ILE A 200 -7.39 6.47 16.65
CA ILE A 200 -8.36 7.23 17.47
C ILE A 200 -9.69 6.49 17.51
N HIS A 201 -10.18 6.03 16.36
CA HIS A 201 -11.42 5.27 16.30
C HIS A 201 -11.31 3.95 17.09
N GLY A 202 -10.23 3.19 16.89
CA GLY A 202 -9.99 1.94 17.61
C GLY A 202 -9.97 2.12 19.14
N ILE A 203 -9.28 3.16 19.62
CA ILE A 203 -9.21 3.49 21.05
C ILE A 203 -10.59 3.93 21.59
N ARG A 204 -11.34 4.75 20.83
CA ARG A 204 -12.70 5.17 21.23
C ARG A 204 -13.64 3.97 21.31
N SER A 205 -13.61 3.08 20.34
CA SER A 205 -14.41 1.86 20.33
C SER A 205 -14.08 0.98 21.53
N TYR A 206 -12.79 0.77 21.81
CA TYR A 206 -12.33 0.00 22.97
C TYR A 206 -12.80 0.62 24.30
N ARG A 207 -12.66 1.94 24.47
CA ARG A 207 -13.10 2.65 25.68
C ARG A 207 -14.62 2.65 25.86
N SER A 208 -15.40 2.60 24.79
CA SER A 208 -16.86 2.55 24.84
C SER A 208 -17.44 1.20 25.28
N GLY A 209 -16.59 0.20 25.57
CA GLY A 209 -17.01 -1.13 25.99
C GLY A 209 -17.51 -2.02 24.84
N ILE A 210 -17.40 -1.57 23.59
CA ILE A 210 -17.66 -2.39 22.40
C ILE A 210 -16.41 -3.23 22.14
N THR A 211 -16.29 -4.34 22.89
CA THR A 211 -15.17 -5.29 22.82
C THR A 211 -15.57 -6.56 22.07
N SER A 212 -16.19 -6.44 20.90
CA SER A 212 -16.37 -7.61 20.06
C SER A 212 -14.99 -8.10 19.58
N ARG A 213 -14.74 -9.41 19.69
CA ARG A 213 -13.50 -10.06 19.22
C ARG A 213 -13.24 -9.70 17.75
N LEU A 214 -14.31 -9.57 16.97
CA LEU A 214 -14.30 -9.20 15.56
C LEU A 214 -13.85 -7.74 15.34
N ALA A 215 -14.37 -6.77 16.09
CA ALA A 215 -13.95 -5.38 15.98
C ALA A 215 -12.46 -5.22 16.35
N SER A 216 -12.02 -5.86 17.43
CA SER A 216 -10.61 -5.83 17.87
C SER A 216 -9.66 -6.36 16.79
N VAL A 217 -10.01 -7.47 16.13
CA VAL A 217 -9.21 -8.04 15.04
C VAL A 217 -9.19 -7.12 13.82
N ILE A 218 -10.34 -6.54 13.42
CA ILE A 218 -10.40 -5.65 12.25
C ILE A 218 -9.57 -4.37 12.47
N TYR A 219 -9.60 -3.80 13.67
CA TYR A 219 -8.80 -2.61 14.02
C TYR A 219 -7.32 -2.94 14.14
N ARG A 220 -6.98 -4.02 14.82
CA ARG A 220 -5.59 -4.43 15.04
C ARG A 220 -4.92 -4.82 13.73
N ASP A 221 -5.55 -5.71 12.97
CA ASP A 221 -5.01 -6.19 11.69
C ASP A 221 -5.00 -5.04 10.68
N GLY A 222 -6.02 -4.17 10.70
CA GLY A 222 -6.07 -2.97 9.88
C GLY A 222 -4.94 -1.98 10.19
N ALA A 223 -4.68 -1.69 11.47
CA ALA A 223 -3.68 -0.73 11.91
C ALA A 223 -2.25 -1.15 11.58
N TYR A 224 -1.94 -2.46 11.63
CA TYR A 224 -0.61 -2.95 11.29
C TYR A 224 -0.22 -2.61 9.85
N TYR A 225 -1.14 -2.72 8.90
CA TYR A 225 -0.86 -2.34 7.51
C TYR A 225 -0.46 -0.87 7.38
N TYR A 226 -1.22 0.04 8.00
CA TYR A 226 -0.87 1.47 8.01
C TYR A 226 0.47 1.75 8.70
N LEU A 227 0.76 1.03 9.79
CA LEU A 227 2.05 1.16 10.49
C LEU A 227 3.21 0.70 9.61
N TYR A 228 3.09 -0.42 8.90
CA TYR A 228 4.12 -0.87 7.98
C TYR A 228 4.35 0.13 6.86
N LEU A 229 3.28 0.64 6.23
CA LEU A 229 3.40 1.66 5.17
C LEU A 229 4.08 2.93 5.70
N PHE A 230 3.70 3.39 6.89
CA PHE A 230 4.34 4.53 7.54
C PHE A 230 5.85 4.32 7.77
N ILE A 231 6.25 3.13 8.24
CA ILE A 231 7.67 2.77 8.43
C ILE A 231 8.41 2.74 7.08
N PHE A 232 7.82 2.12 6.05
CA PHE A 232 8.42 2.07 4.71
C PHE A 232 8.61 3.47 4.12
N SER A 233 7.63 4.37 4.28
CA SER A 233 7.77 5.76 3.83
C SER A 233 8.91 6.48 4.55
N ILE A 234 9.11 6.26 5.86
CA ILE A 234 10.27 6.80 6.60
C ILE A 234 11.59 6.27 6.04
N LEU A 235 11.67 4.96 5.80
CA LEU A 235 12.86 4.33 5.23
C LEU A 235 13.17 4.89 3.84
N ASN A 236 12.16 5.12 3.00
CA ASN A 236 12.33 5.74 1.69
C ASN A 236 12.79 7.20 1.77
N ILE A 237 12.33 7.99 2.74
CA ILE A 237 12.88 9.33 3.00
C ILE A 237 14.36 9.23 3.38
N PHE A 238 14.69 8.35 4.33
CA PHE A 238 16.06 8.15 4.80
C PHE A 238 16.99 7.75 3.66
N PHE A 239 16.60 6.77 2.83
CA PHE A 239 17.38 6.35 1.67
C PHE A 239 17.47 7.41 0.59
N THR A 240 16.39 8.15 0.32
CA THR A 240 16.42 9.24 -0.66
C THR A 240 17.37 10.37 -0.23
N ALA A 241 17.44 10.67 1.06
CA ALA A 241 18.29 11.72 1.62
C ALA A 241 19.77 11.32 1.77
N THR A 242 20.05 10.04 2.04
CA THR A 242 21.42 9.57 2.36
C THR A 242 22.13 8.88 1.21
N LEU A 243 21.40 8.28 0.27
CA LEU A 243 21.98 7.50 -0.81
C LEU A 243 22.20 8.33 -2.08
N GLN A 244 23.18 7.87 -2.87
CA GLN A 244 23.48 8.38 -4.21
C GLN A 244 22.26 8.24 -5.15
N PRO A 245 22.11 9.12 -6.15
CA PRO A 245 20.95 9.18 -7.05
C PRO A 245 20.45 7.83 -7.57
N ALA A 246 21.35 6.97 -8.05
CA ALA A 246 21.02 5.66 -8.61
C ALA A 246 20.39 4.68 -7.60
N LYS A 247 20.54 4.91 -6.29
CA LYS A 247 20.11 4.00 -5.22
C LYS A 247 18.89 4.51 -4.43
N ARG A 248 18.47 5.76 -4.67
CA ARG A 248 17.37 6.40 -3.95
C ARG A 248 16.03 5.65 -4.09
N VAL A 249 15.90 4.83 -5.13
CA VAL A 249 14.67 4.09 -5.47
C VAL A 249 14.67 2.62 -5.04
N VAL A 250 15.66 2.16 -4.26
CA VAL A 250 15.82 0.72 -3.94
C VAL A 250 14.61 0.10 -3.23
N LEU A 251 13.88 0.89 -2.42
CA LEU A 251 12.66 0.43 -1.74
C LEU A 251 11.37 0.89 -2.44
N LEU A 252 11.46 1.67 -3.52
CA LEU A 252 10.30 2.26 -4.19
C LEU A 252 9.36 1.17 -4.72
N SER A 253 9.89 0.20 -5.46
CA SER A 253 9.10 -0.91 -6.02
C SER A 253 8.51 -1.81 -4.93
N LEU A 254 9.25 -2.04 -3.84
CA LEU A 254 8.76 -2.82 -2.71
C LEU A 254 7.60 -2.10 -2.01
N GLU A 255 7.75 -0.81 -1.68
CA GLU A 255 6.68 -0.02 -1.10
C GLU A 255 5.46 0.02 -2.04
N ARG A 256 5.67 0.25 -3.34
CA ARG A 256 4.61 0.23 -4.37
C ARG A 256 3.80 -1.07 -4.38
N CYS A 257 4.49 -2.21 -4.38
CA CYS A 257 3.86 -3.53 -4.29
C CYS A 257 3.12 -3.73 -2.97
N LEU A 258 3.74 -3.35 -1.85
CA LEU A 258 3.14 -3.49 -0.51
C LEU A 258 1.88 -2.65 -0.34
N HIS A 259 1.82 -1.43 -0.87
CA HIS A 259 0.59 -0.62 -0.90
C HIS A 259 -0.55 -1.37 -1.59
N SER A 260 -0.28 -1.99 -2.75
CA SER A 260 -1.30 -2.76 -3.46
C SER A 260 -1.71 -4.01 -2.68
N VAL A 261 -0.74 -4.78 -2.16
CA VAL A 261 -0.99 -5.99 -1.36
C VAL A 261 -1.84 -5.67 -0.14
N PHE A 262 -1.43 -4.67 0.65
CA PHE A 262 -2.11 -4.31 1.89
C PHE A 262 -3.50 -3.74 1.65
N ALA A 263 -3.66 -2.82 0.70
CA ALA A 263 -4.97 -2.29 0.34
C ALA A 263 -5.93 -3.41 -0.11
N SER A 264 -5.39 -4.39 -0.85
CA SER A 264 -6.18 -5.53 -1.35
C SER A 264 -6.58 -6.49 -0.23
N ARG A 265 -5.63 -6.94 0.59
CA ARG A 265 -5.88 -7.86 1.71
C ARG A 265 -6.86 -7.29 2.70
N VAL A 266 -6.69 -6.02 3.05
CA VAL A 266 -7.61 -5.30 3.94
C VAL A 266 -9.06 -5.40 3.45
N LEU A 267 -9.29 -5.12 2.16
CA LEU A 267 -10.64 -5.13 1.60
C LEU A 267 -11.20 -6.56 1.52
N LEU A 268 -10.37 -7.52 1.09
CA LEU A 268 -10.76 -8.92 0.99
C LEU A 268 -11.11 -9.51 2.36
N HIS A 269 -10.28 -9.30 3.38
CA HIS A 269 -10.56 -9.76 4.74
C HIS A 269 -11.84 -9.13 5.30
N MET A 270 -12.07 -7.83 5.06
CA MET A 270 -13.30 -7.17 5.49
C MET A 270 -14.54 -7.81 4.84
N ARG A 271 -14.51 -8.05 3.52
CA ARG A 271 -15.62 -8.69 2.80
C ARG A 271 -15.82 -10.16 3.20
N ALA A 272 -14.74 -10.89 3.46
CA ALA A 272 -14.80 -12.28 3.90
C ALA A 272 -15.51 -12.42 5.25
N GLN A 273 -15.19 -11.53 6.21
CA GLN A 273 -15.82 -11.50 7.53
C GLN A 273 -17.31 -11.17 7.45
N VAL A 274 -17.72 -10.30 6.52
CA VAL A 274 -19.15 -10.01 6.29
C VAL A 274 -19.89 -11.22 5.69
N LYS A 275 -19.20 -12.01 4.84
CA LYS A 275 -19.78 -13.19 4.19
C LYS A 275 -19.92 -14.39 5.14
N GLN A 276 -19.17 -14.43 6.25
CA GLN A 276 -19.30 -15.46 7.28
C GLN A 276 -20.09 -14.96 8.50
N PRO A 277 -21.43 -14.85 8.44
CA PRO A 277 -22.20 -14.66 9.66
C PRO A 277 -22.19 -15.97 10.47
N ASN A 278 -21.45 -15.99 11.58
CA ASN A 278 -21.62 -16.91 12.72
C ASN A 278 -21.91 -18.41 12.41
N ILE A 279 -20.89 -19.19 12.02
CA ILE A 279 -20.94 -20.66 12.22
C ILE A 279 -20.49 -21.04 13.65
N ALA A 280 -19.72 -20.19 14.34
CA ALA A 280 -19.19 -20.49 15.68
C ALA A 280 -20.20 -20.39 16.84
N GLY A 281 -21.49 -20.16 16.56
CA GLY A 281 -22.55 -20.03 17.56
C GLY A 281 -23.60 -21.15 17.54
N ILE A 282 -23.51 -22.13 16.63
CA ILE A 282 -24.56 -23.16 16.46
C ILE A 282 -24.12 -24.57 16.91
N GLU A 283 -22.82 -24.80 17.15
CA GLU A 283 -22.35 -26.10 17.69
C GLU A 283 -22.18 -26.07 19.22
N MET A 284 -23.30 -26.07 19.95
CA MET A 284 -23.42 -26.75 21.26
C MET A 284 -24.90 -26.77 21.69
N GLY A 285 -25.63 -27.75 21.16
CA GLY A 285 -27.04 -27.94 21.49
C GLY A 285 -27.64 -29.20 20.89
N SER A 286 -26.89 -30.31 20.85
CA SER A 286 -27.41 -31.63 20.47
C SER A 286 -26.88 -32.65 21.46
N GLY A 287 -27.61 -32.81 22.57
CA GLY A 287 -27.36 -33.80 23.61
C GLY A 287 -28.58 -33.94 24.49
N THR A 288 -29.51 -34.79 24.05
CA THR A 288 -30.67 -35.29 24.80
C THR A 288 -30.24 -35.96 26.11
N GLY A 289 -30.90 -35.66 27.24
CA GLY A 289 -30.77 -36.47 28.46
C GLY A 289 -31.16 -35.78 29.76
N THR A 290 -32.32 -36.16 30.29
CA THR A 290 -32.92 -35.91 31.62
C THR A 290 -31.96 -35.83 32.81
N GLY A 291 -32.18 -34.85 33.72
CA GLY A 291 -31.63 -34.88 35.08
C GLY A 291 -31.65 -33.53 35.81
N THR A 292 -32.43 -33.45 36.89
CA THR A 292 -32.57 -32.32 37.83
C THR A 292 -31.23 -31.85 38.41
N GLN A 293 -30.91 -30.54 38.37
CA GLN A 293 -30.31 -29.81 39.51
C GLN A 293 -30.18 -28.28 39.28
N VAL A 294 -30.62 -27.56 40.31
CA VAL A 294 -30.44 -26.15 40.69
C VAL A 294 -29.21 -25.44 40.09
N GLN A 295 -29.42 -24.38 39.29
CA GLN A 295 -28.39 -23.38 38.97
C GLN A 295 -28.96 -21.94 38.90
N THR A 296 -28.73 -21.22 40.00
CA THR A 296 -28.30 -19.81 40.13
C THR A 296 -28.86 -18.76 39.16
N ILE A 297 -29.77 -17.91 39.66
CA ILE A 297 -30.30 -16.65 39.07
C ILE A 297 -29.19 -15.67 38.63
N GLY A 298 -27.95 -15.83 39.12
CA GLY A 298 -26.77 -15.08 38.66
C GLY A 298 -26.31 -15.40 37.23
N SER A 299 -26.57 -16.59 36.70
CA SER A 299 -26.16 -16.98 35.33
C SER A 299 -27.05 -16.37 34.24
N MET A 300 -28.35 -16.20 34.53
CA MET A 300 -29.32 -15.63 33.58
C MET A 300 -29.06 -14.15 33.27
N LYS A 301 -28.53 -13.35 34.22
CA LYS A 301 -28.15 -11.95 33.95
C LYS A 301 -26.92 -11.86 33.05
N THR A 302 -25.94 -12.73 33.25
CA THR A 302 -24.73 -12.79 32.42
C THR A 302 -25.07 -13.27 31.01
N GLN A 303 -25.93 -14.30 30.86
CA GLN A 303 -26.43 -14.72 29.55
C GLN A 303 -27.31 -13.67 28.87
N ALA A 304 -28.20 -12.99 29.59
CA ALA A 304 -29.02 -11.92 29.02
C ALA A 304 -28.17 -10.71 28.57
N GLN A 305 -27.15 -10.33 29.34
CA GLN A 305 -26.19 -9.29 28.96
C GLN A 305 -25.32 -9.72 27.77
N GLN A 306 -24.93 -10.98 27.70
CA GLN A 306 -24.14 -11.54 26.60
C GLN A 306 -24.96 -11.70 25.31
N VAL A 307 -26.26 -12.03 25.43
CA VAL A 307 -27.20 -12.04 24.30
C VAL A 307 -27.51 -10.61 23.84
N GLN A 308 -27.64 -9.64 24.74
CA GLN A 308 -27.81 -8.22 24.38
C GLN A 308 -26.55 -7.60 23.76
N SER A 309 -25.34 -7.95 24.24
CA SER A 309 -24.09 -7.49 23.63
C SER A 309 -23.91 -8.12 22.25
N THR A 310 -24.18 -9.42 22.12
CA THR A 310 -24.15 -10.12 20.82
C THR A 310 -25.18 -9.52 19.87
N ASN A 311 -26.40 -9.21 20.31
CA ASN A 311 -27.39 -8.54 19.47
C ASN A 311 -26.96 -7.12 19.05
N ARG A 312 -26.33 -6.35 19.95
CA ARG A 312 -25.84 -5.00 19.64
C ARG A 312 -24.67 -5.02 18.65
N ASP A 313 -23.77 -6.00 18.79
CA ASP A 313 -22.64 -6.22 17.90
C ASP A 313 -23.09 -6.76 16.53
N VAL A 314 -24.06 -7.67 16.50
CA VAL A 314 -24.71 -8.14 15.27
C VAL A 314 -25.41 -6.99 14.56
N VAL A 315 -26.09 -6.11 15.30
CA VAL A 315 -26.73 -4.90 14.73
C VAL A 315 -25.70 -3.91 14.18
N HIS A 316 -24.55 -3.72 14.83
CA HIS A 316 -23.50 -2.82 14.34
C HIS A 316 -22.74 -3.40 13.14
N VAL A 317 -22.47 -4.71 13.12
CA VAL A 317 -21.88 -5.39 11.95
C VAL A 317 -22.90 -5.45 10.81
N GLN A 318 -24.18 -5.65 11.10
CA GLN A 318 -25.26 -5.53 10.12
C GLN A 318 -25.41 -4.10 9.61
N SER A 319 -25.21 -3.06 10.43
CA SER A 319 -25.23 -1.66 9.95
C SER A 319 -24.08 -1.41 8.98
N LEU A 320 -22.85 -1.80 9.33
CA LEU A 320 -21.69 -1.73 8.43
C LEU A 320 -21.89 -2.58 7.15
N SER A 321 -22.58 -3.71 7.25
CA SER A 321 -22.94 -4.61 6.14
C SER A 321 -24.01 -4.03 5.20
N TYR A 322 -25.09 -3.47 5.75
CA TYR A 322 -26.11 -2.73 5.00
C TYR A 322 -25.52 -1.48 4.35
N GLU A 323 -24.60 -0.82 5.04
CA GLU A 323 -23.91 0.37 4.54
C GLU A 323 -22.95 0.01 3.39
N MET A 324 -22.19 -1.09 3.49
CA MET A 324 -21.40 -1.58 2.34
C MET A 324 -22.28 -1.98 1.15
N LYS A 325 -23.44 -2.62 1.39
CA LYS A 325 -24.43 -2.88 0.33
C LYS A 325 -25.00 -1.60 -0.31
N ASP A 326 -25.08 -0.51 0.43
CA ASP A 326 -25.50 0.80 -0.09
C ASP A 326 -24.41 1.48 -0.96
N LEU A 327 -23.12 1.19 -0.70
CA LEU A 327 -22.03 1.55 -1.61
C LEU A 327 -22.02 0.71 -2.89
N GLU A 328 -22.63 -0.48 -2.87
CA GLU A 328 -22.81 -1.31 -4.07
C GLU A 328 -24.05 -0.92 -4.90
N LYS A 329 -24.94 -0.07 -4.38
CA LYS A 329 -26.19 0.36 -5.05
C LYS A 329 -26.10 1.74 -5.71
N ARG A 330 -25.07 2.54 -5.43
CA ARG A 330 -24.82 3.86 -6.04
C ARG A 330 -23.63 3.80 -6.98
#